data_AF-A0A0Q9QKZ1-F1
#
_entry.id   AF-A0A0Q9QKZ1-F1
#
_cell.length_a   1.000
_cell.length_b   1.000
_cell.length_c   1.000
_cell.angle_alpha   90.00
_cell.angle_beta   90.00
_cell.angle_gamma   90.00
#
_symmetry.space_group_name_H-M   'P 1'
#
loop_
_entity.id
_entity.type
_entity.pdbx_description
1 polymer ?
#
loop_
_entity_poly.entity_id
_entity_poly.type
_entity_poly.pdbx_seq_one_letter_code
_entity_poly.pdbx_strand_id
1 'polypeptide(L)'
;MPRSRPAVSARRASALAGLLLAALLAAGGAVGLRRHASAAEAAVAAPADDDSGGVAILLGLAGTAVREKRLVAPAGSNAYEFYLSVLQLEPDNRPVQDALRQLFPAATAEVERAINALELDEAQRELRLLREFDSTNFTLSLLGGKLDAQRQIVIRQDEERAAIIQAQAAAAAR
;
A
#
# COMPACT_ATOMS: atom_id res chain seq x y z
N MET A 1 8.83 -60.23 31.67
CA MET A 1 8.75 -61.04 30.44
C MET A 1 7.32 -60.99 29.93
N PRO A 2 7.02 -60.87 28.62
CA PRO A 2 7.66 -60.14 27.51
C PRO A 2 6.67 -59.11 26.86
N ARG A 3 7.10 -57.97 26.30
CA ARG A 3 7.48 -57.71 24.88
C ARG A 3 6.42 -58.23 23.88
N SER A 4 5.88 -57.42 22.95
CA SER A 4 6.56 -57.12 21.68
C SER A 4 5.80 -56.09 20.82
N ARG A 5 6.53 -55.14 20.21
CA ARG A 5 6.23 -54.59 18.86
C ARG A 5 7.08 -55.39 17.85
N PRO A 6 6.60 -55.62 16.62
CA PRO A 6 7.19 -54.96 15.44
C PRO A 6 6.10 -54.59 14.40
N ALA A 7 6.10 -53.43 13.74
CA ALA A 7 6.94 -53.01 12.61
C ALA A 7 6.96 -54.01 11.43
N VAL A 8 6.16 -53.75 10.39
CA VAL A 8 6.55 -54.07 9.00
C VAL A 8 6.07 -52.95 8.07
N SER A 9 7.05 -52.27 7.49
CA SER A 9 6.94 -51.41 6.33
C SER A 9 6.94 -52.30 5.09
N ALA A 10 6.02 -52.10 4.14
CA ALA A 10 6.14 -52.65 2.79
C ALA A 10 6.37 -51.50 1.81
N ARG A 11 7.61 -51.45 1.32
CA ARG A 11 8.11 -50.52 0.31
C ARG A 11 7.68 -50.96 -1.10
N ARG A 12 7.19 -49.97 -1.87
CA ARG A 12 7.53 -49.60 -3.26
C ARG A 12 7.93 -50.71 -4.27
N ALA A 13 7.17 -50.78 -5.37
CA ALA A 13 7.56 -51.24 -6.73
C ALA A 13 6.38 -50.81 -7.66
N SER A 14 6.48 -50.19 -8.84
CA SER A 14 7.57 -49.94 -9.79
C SER A 14 7.19 -48.75 -10.68
N ALA A 15 8.19 -48.08 -11.23
CA ALA A 15 8.08 -46.91 -12.08
C ALA A 15 8.05 -47.26 -13.59
N LEU A 16 7.64 -46.27 -14.40
CA LEU A 16 8.02 -46.02 -15.81
C LEU A 16 7.34 -46.82 -16.94
N ALA A 17 6.49 -46.12 -17.70
CA ALA A 17 6.49 -46.18 -19.17
C ALA A 17 5.92 -44.86 -19.71
N GLY A 18 6.81 -43.99 -20.16
CA GLY A 18 6.47 -42.74 -20.83
C GLY A 18 6.42 -42.91 -22.35
N LEU A 19 5.74 -41.93 -22.95
CA LEU A 19 5.96 -41.37 -24.28
C LEU A 19 5.31 -42.08 -25.49
N LEU A 20 4.92 -41.21 -26.45
CA LEU A 20 4.46 -41.41 -27.83
C LEU A 20 2.92 -41.42 -27.96
N LEU A 21 2.27 -40.54 -28.72
CA LEU A 21 2.77 -39.61 -29.72
C LEU A 21 1.68 -38.57 -30.05
N ALA A 22 2.12 -37.33 -30.25
CA ALA A 22 1.46 -36.30 -31.03
C ALA A 22 0.94 -36.81 -32.39
N ALA A 23 -0.21 -36.28 -32.85
CA ALA A 23 -0.45 -35.76 -34.22
C ALA A 23 -1.97 -35.76 -34.53
N LEU A 24 -2.58 -34.57 -34.67
CA LEU A 24 -3.03 -33.95 -35.95
C LEU A 24 -4.33 -34.60 -36.52
N LEU A 25 -5.28 -33.95 -37.19
CA LEU A 25 -5.61 -32.57 -37.61
C LEU A 25 -6.91 -32.72 -38.42
N ALA A 26 -7.89 -31.81 -38.26
CA ALA A 26 -8.89 -31.42 -39.27
C ALA A 26 -9.93 -30.51 -38.56
N ALA A 27 -10.36 -29.35 -39.04
CA ALA A 27 -10.10 -28.61 -40.27
C ALA A 27 -10.71 -27.19 -40.12
N GLY A 28 -10.18 -26.23 -40.89
CA GLY A 28 -10.86 -24.97 -41.25
C GLY A 28 -10.44 -23.76 -40.41
N GLY A 29 -9.86 -22.68 -40.95
CA GLY A 29 -9.60 -22.34 -42.34
C GLY A 29 -8.75 -21.05 -42.39
N ALA A 30 -7.87 -20.98 -43.39
CA ALA A 30 -6.96 -19.89 -43.64
C ALA A 30 -7.62 -18.83 -44.54
N VAL A 31 -7.59 -17.55 -44.15
CA VAL A 31 -7.55 -16.41 -45.09
C VAL A 31 -6.87 -15.22 -44.40
N GLY A 32 -5.81 -14.68 -45.03
CA GLY A 32 -5.54 -13.23 -44.99
C GLY A 32 -4.38 -12.76 -44.11
N LEU A 33 -3.14 -12.93 -44.58
CA LEU A 33 -2.01 -12.11 -44.16
C LEU A 33 -2.18 -10.65 -44.61
N ARG A 34 -1.83 -9.74 -43.71
CA ARG A 34 -1.34 -8.36 -43.93
C ARG A 34 -2.31 -7.34 -44.56
N ARG A 35 -2.84 -6.48 -43.70
CA ARG A 35 -2.78 -5.03 -43.94
C ARG A 35 -2.10 -4.35 -42.76
N HIS A 36 -0.90 -3.83 -43.02
CA HIS A 36 -0.26 -2.82 -42.18
C HIS A 36 -1.03 -1.49 -42.31
N ALA A 37 -1.16 -0.80 -41.17
CA ALA A 37 -1.33 0.64 -41.01
C ALA A 37 -2.49 1.35 -41.73
N SER A 38 -3.52 1.69 -40.95
CA SER A 38 -4.25 2.95 -41.03
C SER A 38 -4.70 3.25 -39.60
N ALA A 39 -3.93 4.07 -38.88
CA ALA A 39 -4.23 5.48 -38.67
C ALA A 39 -5.50 5.68 -37.84
N ALA A 40 -5.26 6.06 -36.57
CA ALA A 40 -6.00 7.03 -35.77
C ALA A 40 -7.53 6.89 -35.57
N GLU A 41 -7.94 7.33 -34.39
CA GLU A 41 -9.33 7.61 -34.00
C GLU A 41 -10.23 6.42 -33.68
N ALA A 42 -9.93 5.83 -32.52
CA ALA A 42 -10.96 5.73 -31.50
C ALA A 42 -10.33 6.05 -30.14
N ALA A 43 -9.84 7.29 -30.02
CA ALA A 43 -9.91 7.95 -28.72
C ALA A 43 -11.41 7.99 -28.40
N VAL A 44 -11.86 7.06 -27.56
CA VAL A 44 -13.08 7.29 -26.81
C VAL A 44 -12.75 8.56 -26.04
N ALA A 45 -13.23 9.69 -26.56
CA ALA A 45 -13.41 10.88 -25.77
C ALA A 45 -14.25 10.40 -24.58
N ALA A 46 -13.57 10.11 -23.47
CA ALA A 46 -14.20 10.28 -22.18
C ALA A 46 -14.87 11.65 -22.26
N PRO A 47 -16.14 11.80 -21.86
CA PRO A 47 -16.61 13.14 -21.60
C PRO A 47 -15.53 13.78 -20.71
N ALA A 48 -15.08 14.97 -21.08
CA ALA A 48 -14.44 15.83 -20.09
C ALA A 48 -15.53 15.99 -19.02
N ASP A 49 -15.53 15.05 -18.08
CA ASP A 49 -16.42 15.03 -16.94
C ASP A 49 -16.23 16.40 -16.32
N ASP A 50 -17.34 17.13 -16.22
CA ASP A 50 -17.42 18.46 -15.65
C ASP A 50 -16.50 18.54 -14.42
N ASP A 51 -15.34 19.19 -14.56
CA ASP A 51 -14.36 19.33 -13.49
C ASP A 51 -15.05 19.87 -12.22
N SER A 52 -16.07 20.70 -12.41
CA SER A 52 -16.96 21.22 -11.36
C SER A 52 -17.72 20.11 -10.61
N GLY A 53 -18.24 19.10 -11.33
CA GLY A 53 -18.92 17.94 -10.77
C GLY A 53 -17.96 17.03 -9.99
N GLY A 54 -16.75 16.82 -10.52
CA GLY A 54 -15.68 16.08 -9.84
C GLY A 54 -15.25 16.75 -8.53
N VAL A 55 -15.03 18.07 -8.55
CA VAL A 55 -14.70 18.87 -7.36
C VAL A 55 -15.82 18.79 -6.31
N ALA A 56 -17.08 18.90 -6.72
CA ALA A 56 -18.21 18.80 -5.79
C ALA A 56 -18.28 17.43 -5.06
N ILE A 57 -18.00 16.33 -5.78
CA ILE A 57 -17.91 14.99 -5.20
C ILE A 57 -16.77 14.91 -4.18
N LEU A 58 -15.58 15.40 -4.54
CA LEU A 58 -14.41 15.40 -3.64
C LEU A 58 -14.66 16.22 -2.37
N LEU A 59 -15.30 17.37 -2.47
CA LEU A 59 -15.67 18.18 -1.29
C LEU A 59 -16.69 17.47 -0.40
N GLY A 60 -17.65 16.75 -0.99
CA GLY A 60 -18.61 15.92 -0.24
C GLY A 60 -17.93 14.77 0.51
N LEU A 61 -16.97 14.10 -0.13
CA LEU A 61 -16.15 13.05 0.48
C LEU A 61 -15.26 13.60 1.60
N ALA A 62 -14.58 14.73 1.36
CA ALA A 62 -13.74 15.40 2.36
C ALA A 62 -14.55 15.80 3.59
N GLY A 63 -15.72 16.44 3.41
CA GLY A 63 -16.60 16.80 4.51
C GLY A 63 -17.08 15.60 5.31
N THR A 64 -17.34 14.47 4.65
CA THR A 64 -17.69 13.21 5.33
C THR A 64 -16.53 12.66 6.15
N ALA A 65 -15.33 12.63 5.58
CA ALA A 65 -14.12 12.21 6.28
C ALA A 65 -13.83 13.08 7.51
N VAL A 66 -14.02 14.41 7.42
CA VAL A 66 -13.89 15.32 8.57
C VAL A 66 -14.88 14.97 9.69
N ARG A 67 -16.16 14.76 9.36
CA ARG A 67 -17.19 14.40 10.36
C ARG A 67 -16.88 13.07 11.04
N GLU A 68 -16.30 12.13 10.30
CA GLU A 68 -15.87 10.82 10.79
C GLU A 68 -14.49 10.84 11.46
N LYS A 69 -13.86 12.01 11.60
CA LYS A 69 -12.51 12.21 12.15
C LYS A 69 -11.41 11.43 11.40
N ARG A 70 -11.64 11.08 10.14
CA ARG A 70 -10.66 10.48 9.24
C ARG A 70 -9.84 11.59 8.58
N LEU A 71 -8.94 12.22 9.33
CA LEU A 71 -8.23 13.40 8.85
C LEU A 71 -7.11 13.03 7.89
N VAL A 72 -6.18 12.19 8.34
CA VAL A 72 -5.02 11.72 7.56
C VAL A 72 -4.98 10.21 7.36
N ALA A 73 -5.84 9.48 8.08
CA ALA A 73 -6.00 8.03 7.99
C ALA A 73 -7.48 7.62 7.92
N PRO A 74 -7.79 6.43 7.35
CA PRO A 74 -6.88 5.54 6.62
C PRO A 74 -6.50 6.10 5.23
N ALA A 75 -5.49 5.52 4.58
CA ALA A 75 -5.14 5.88 3.20
C ALA A 75 -6.29 5.61 2.21
N GLY A 76 -6.41 6.46 1.20
CA GLY A 76 -7.46 6.38 0.17
C GLY A 76 -8.84 6.84 0.66
N SER A 77 -8.99 7.13 1.95
CA SER A 77 -10.26 7.55 2.53
C SER A 77 -9.97 8.43 3.74
N ASN A 78 -9.48 9.63 3.49
CA ASN A 78 -9.29 10.65 4.52
C ASN A 78 -9.47 12.06 3.94
N ALA A 79 -9.73 13.02 4.83
CA ALA A 79 -10.05 14.40 4.46
C ALA A 79 -8.92 15.09 3.69
N TYR A 80 -7.66 14.90 4.12
CA TYR A 80 -6.51 15.52 3.48
C TYR A 80 -6.32 15.06 2.04
N GLU A 81 -6.43 13.77 1.75
CA GLU A 81 -6.32 13.25 0.39
C GLU A 81 -7.39 13.83 -0.54
N PHE A 82 -8.64 13.92 -0.09
CA PHE A 82 -9.72 14.50 -0.89
C PHE A 82 -9.52 16.00 -1.13
N TYR A 83 -9.16 16.76 -0.09
CA TYR A 83 -8.89 18.20 -0.25
C TYR A 83 -7.67 18.49 -1.12
N LEU A 84 -6.59 17.71 -0.98
CA LEU A 84 -5.42 17.84 -1.85
C LEU A 84 -5.75 17.49 -3.30
N SER A 85 -6.66 16.52 -3.53
CA SER A 85 -7.17 16.23 -4.86
C SER A 85 -7.95 17.42 -5.45
N VAL A 86 -8.74 18.13 -4.63
CA VAL A 86 -9.38 19.38 -5.06
C VAL A 86 -8.34 20.43 -5.42
N LEU A 87 -7.27 20.60 -4.62
CA LEU A 87 -6.21 21.57 -4.93
C LEU A 87 -5.39 21.23 -6.17
N GLN A 88 -5.34 19.96 -6.59
CA GLN A 88 -4.73 19.58 -7.87
C GLN A 88 -5.56 20.09 -9.06
N LEU A 89 -6.90 20.13 -8.92
CA LEU A 89 -7.82 20.64 -9.94
C LEU A 89 -7.97 22.16 -9.87
N GLU A 90 -8.05 22.70 -8.65
CA GLU A 90 -8.25 24.12 -8.35
C GLU A 90 -7.19 24.63 -7.34
N PRO A 91 -5.96 24.93 -7.78
CA PRO A 91 -4.86 25.31 -6.88
C PRO A 91 -5.16 26.55 -6.01
N ASP A 92 -5.98 27.46 -6.52
CA ASP A 92 -6.34 28.72 -5.87
C ASP A 92 -7.63 28.65 -5.03
N ASN A 93 -8.18 27.45 -4.78
CA ASN A 93 -9.39 27.26 -3.97
C ASN A 93 -9.13 27.63 -2.50
N ARG A 94 -9.34 28.92 -2.16
CA ARG A 94 -9.13 29.49 -0.82
C ARG A 94 -9.93 28.75 0.27
N PRO A 95 -11.22 28.42 0.09
CA PRO A 95 -11.96 27.63 1.07
C PRO A 95 -11.28 26.32 1.45
N VAL A 96 -10.73 25.58 0.49
CA VAL A 96 -10.03 24.31 0.75
C VAL A 96 -8.69 24.54 1.45
N GLN A 97 -7.91 25.54 1.02
CA GLN A 97 -6.66 25.89 1.71
C GLN A 97 -6.92 26.31 3.17
N ASP A 98 -8.00 27.04 3.43
CA ASP A 98 -8.41 27.45 4.77
C ASP A 98 -8.85 26.24 5.61
N ALA A 99 -9.64 25.33 5.03
CA ALA A 99 -10.04 24.09 5.69
C ALA A 99 -8.84 23.22 6.09
N LEU A 100 -7.87 23.05 5.19
CA LEU A 100 -6.62 22.32 5.47
C LEU A 100 -5.80 22.98 6.59
N ARG A 101 -5.71 24.31 6.62
CA ARG A 101 -5.06 25.04 7.74
C ARG A 101 -5.79 24.86 9.06
N GLN A 102 -7.12 24.91 9.05
CA GLN A 102 -7.94 24.73 10.25
C GLN A 102 -7.82 23.32 10.83
N LEU A 103 -7.75 22.29 9.98
CA LEU A 103 -7.65 20.89 10.40
C LEU A 103 -6.24 20.49 10.84
N PHE A 104 -5.23 21.29 10.47
CA PHE A 104 -3.81 20.97 10.67
C PHE A 104 -3.44 20.60 12.10
N PRO A 105 -3.86 21.32 13.16
CA PRO A 105 -3.54 20.95 14.52
C PRO A 105 -4.04 19.55 14.89
N ALA A 106 -5.29 19.22 14.51
CA ALA A 106 -5.88 17.91 14.80
C ALA A 106 -5.19 16.79 13.99
N ALA A 107 -4.84 17.06 12.73
CA ALA A 107 -4.13 16.10 11.89
C ALA A 107 -2.71 15.82 12.41
N THR A 108 -1.96 16.84 12.84
CA THR A 108 -0.63 16.63 13.45
C THR A 108 -0.69 15.84 14.76
N ALA A 109 -1.76 16.02 15.55
CA ALA A 109 -1.99 15.21 16.75
C ALA A 109 -2.29 13.73 16.41
N GLU A 110 -2.94 13.47 15.27
CA GLU A 110 -3.16 12.11 14.77
C GLU A 110 -1.84 11.41 14.37
N VAL A 111 -0.97 12.11 13.64
CA VAL A 111 0.39 11.62 13.33
C VAL A 111 1.17 11.34 14.60
N GLU A 112 1.11 12.26 15.58
CA GLU A 112 1.79 12.05 16.84
C GLU A 112 1.28 10.83 17.60
N ARG A 113 -0.04 10.59 17.59
CA ARG A 113 -0.66 9.40 18.16
C ARG A 113 -0.15 8.13 17.48
N ALA A 114 -0.10 8.09 16.15
CA ALA A 114 0.43 6.93 15.40
C ALA A 114 1.90 6.65 15.76
N ILE A 115 2.74 7.70 15.87
CA ILE A 115 4.13 7.57 16.33
C ILE A 115 4.19 6.98 17.75
N ASN A 116 3.36 7.47 18.67
CA ASN A 116 3.31 6.99 20.05
C ASN A 116 2.81 5.55 20.16
N ALA A 117 1.93 5.13 19.24
CA ALA A 117 1.40 3.77 19.14
C ALA A 117 2.38 2.78 18.47
N LEU A 118 3.57 3.25 18.05
CA LEU A 118 4.53 2.47 17.24
C LEU A 118 3.97 2.01 15.89
N GLU A 119 2.93 2.70 15.37
CA GLU A 119 2.41 2.54 14.02
C GLU A 119 3.29 3.32 13.03
N LEU A 120 4.59 3.02 13.03
CA LEU A 120 5.63 3.88 12.43
C LEU A 120 5.49 4.04 10.90
N ASP A 121 4.97 3.02 10.22
CA ASP A 121 4.74 3.08 8.78
C ASP A 121 3.51 3.92 8.42
N GLU A 122 2.44 3.82 9.21
CA GLU A 122 1.26 4.66 9.08
C GLU A 122 1.63 6.12 9.33
N ALA A 123 2.30 6.38 10.46
CA ALA A 123 2.81 7.71 10.82
C ALA A 123 3.69 8.32 9.72
N GLN A 124 4.55 7.52 9.05
CA GLN A 124 5.34 8.04 7.94
C GLN A 124 4.45 8.48 6.76
N ARG A 125 3.42 7.70 6.42
CA ARG A 125 2.53 8.07 5.32
C ARG A 125 1.74 9.32 5.65
N GLU A 126 1.12 9.37 6.82
CA GLU A 126 0.35 10.53 7.28
C GLU A 126 1.23 11.79 7.33
N LEU A 127 2.46 11.67 7.84
CA LEU A 127 3.42 12.79 7.89
C LEU A 127 3.79 13.29 6.48
N ARG A 128 3.95 12.38 5.51
CA ARG A 128 4.21 12.74 4.11
C ARG A 128 3.02 13.47 3.50
N LEU A 129 1.80 12.99 3.79
CA LEU A 129 0.56 13.61 3.33
C LEU A 129 0.44 15.05 3.84
N LEU A 130 0.74 15.30 5.11
CA LEU A 130 0.73 16.67 5.67
C LEU A 130 1.81 17.58 5.05
N ARG A 131 2.96 17.03 4.66
CA ARG A 131 4.03 17.79 3.99
C ARG A 131 3.68 18.20 2.56
N GLU A 132 2.77 17.50 1.89
CA GLU A 132 2.24 17.91 0.59
C GLU A 132 1.53 19.27 0.69
N PHE A 133 0.90 19.53 1.84
CA PHE A 133 0.23 20.80 2.10
C PHE A 133 1.19 21.91 2.57
N ASP A 134 2.02 21.62 3.58
CA ASP A 134 2.99 22.58 4.12
C ASP A 134 4.30 21.87 4.52
N SER A 135 5.20 21.72 3.55
CA SER A 135 6.50 21.08 3.75
C SER A 135 7.45 21.86 4.68
N THR A 136 7.21 23.16 4.86
CA THR A 136 8.07 24.06 5.66
C THR A 136 7.68 24.13 7.13
N ASN A 137 6.62 23.43 7.53
CA ASN A 137 6.09 23.47 8.88
C ASN A 137 7.06 22.87 9.92
N PHE A 138 7.38 23.65 10.95
CA PHE A 138 8.27 23.20 12.03
C PHE A 138 7.71 21.97 12.79
N THR A 139 6.40 21.88 13.00
CA THR A 139 5.78 20.75 13.70
C THR A 139 6.01 19.44 12.93
N LEU A 140 5.92 19.46 11.60
CA LEU A 140 6.18 18.27 10.78
C LEU A 140 7.67 17.87 10.76
N SER A 141 8.56 18.83 10.99
CA SER A 141 9.99 18.56 11.17
C SER A 141 10.25 17.89 12.51
N LEU A 142 9.63 18.38 13.59
CA LEU A 142 9.73 17.78 14.92
C LEU A 142 9.15 16.35 14.95
N LEU A 143 7.97 16.14 14.35
CA LEU A 143 7.38 14.80 14.24
C LEU A 143 8.23 13.85 13.41
N GLY A 144 8.89 14.35 12.36
CA GLY A 144 9.87 13.57 11.59
C GLY A 144 11.02 13.06 12.46
N GLY A 145 11.64 13.94 13.25
CA GLY A 145 12.71 13.54 14.18
C GLY A 145 12.24 12.53 15.23
N LYS A 146 11.01 12.70 15.75
CA LYS A 146 10.41 11.75 16.71
C LYS A 146 10.20 10.37 16.07
N LEU A 147 9.67 10.33 14.85
CA LEU A 147 9.46 9.10 14.09
C LEU A 147 10.78 8.35 13.85
N ASP A 148 11.82 9.07 13.41
CA ASP A 148 13.13 8.49 13.13
C ASP A 148 13.79 7.93 14.41
N ALA A 149 13.67 8.66 15.53
CA ALA A 149 14.14 8.18 16.82
C ALA A 149 13.45 6.86 17.24
N GLN A 150 12.12 6.78 17.09
CA GLN A 150 11.37 5.55 17.41
C GLN A 150 11.77 4.38 16.51
N ARG A 151 11.97 4.61 15.21
CA ARG A 151 12.45 3.59 14.27
C ARG A 151 13.80 3.04 14.66
N GLN A 152 14.73 3.91 15.01
CA GLN A 152 16.07 3.48 15.43
C GLN A 152 16.04 2.66 16.72
N ILE A 153 15.06 2.88 17.61
CA ILE A 153 14.87 2.04 18.79
C ILE A 153 14.36 0.65 18.40
N VAL A 154 13.34 0.57 17.56
CA VAL A 154 12.77 -0.73 17.11
C VAL A 154 13.81 -1.56 16.36
N ILE A 155 14.55 -0.95 15.42
CA ILE A 155 15.60 -1.63 14.66
C ILE A 155 16.64 -2.24 15.60
N ARG A 156 17.14 -1.48 16.57
CA ARG A 156 18.11 -1.99 17.55
C ARG A 156 17.57 -3.15 18.37
N GLN A 157 16.31 -3.08 18.81
CA GLN A 157 15.68 -4.18 19.55
C GLN A 157 15.56 -5.46 18.71
N ASP A 158 15.22 -5.33 17.43
CA ASP A 158 15.08 -6.47 16.54
C ASP A 158 16.44 -7.09 16.19
N GLU A 159 17.48 -6.27 16.03
CA GLU A 159 18.88 -6.72 15.88
C GLU A 159 19.36 -7.51 17.10
N GLU A 160 19.12 -6.99 18.31
CA GLU A 160 19.47 -7.68 19.56
C GLU A 160 18.74 -9.02 19.71
N ARG A 161 17.43 -9.05 19.40
CA ARG A 161 16.63 -10.29 19.40
C ARG A 161 17.17 -11.30 18.40
N ALA A 162 17.49 -10.85 17.19
CA ALA A 162 18.07 -11.72 16.16
C ALA A 162 19.42 -12.31 16.60
N ALA A 163 20.29 -11.50 17.21
CA ALA A 163 21.58 -11.96 17.74
C ALA A 163 21.42 -13.01 18.85
N ILE A 164 20.45 -12.83 19.77
CA ILE A 164 20.14 -13.80 20.82
C ILE A 164 19.68 -15.13 20.21
N ILE A 165 18.74 -15.08 19.25
CA ILE A 165 18.23 -16.29 18.57
C ILE A 165 19.37 -17.02 17.85
N GLN A 166 20.24 -16.30 17.15
CA GLN A 166 21.40 -16.88 16.47
C GLN A 166 22.38 -17.53 17.44
N ALA A 167 22.68 -16.88 18.57
CA ALA A 167 23.58 -17.42 19.59
C ALA A 167 23.02 -18.71 20.22
N GLN A 168 21.71 -18.74 20.50
CA GLN A 168 21.02 -19.93 21.03
C GLN A 168 21.04 -21.08 20.02
N ALA A 169 20.76 -20.80 18.75
CA ALA A 169 20.79 -21.81 17.68
C ALA A 169 22.21 -22.38 17.49
N ALA A 170 23.23 -21.53 17.53
CA ALA A 170 24.63 -21.95 17.44
C ALA A 170 25.07 -22.79 18.65
N ALA A 171 24.57 -22.49 19.85
CA ALA A 171 24.84 -23.28 21.05
C ALA A 171 24.16 -24.65 21.01
N ALA A 172 22.94 -24.75 20.49
CA ALA A 172 22.21 -26.02 20.36
C ALA A 172 22.77 -26.95 19.27
N ALA A 173 23.54 -26.41 18.32
CA ALA A 173 24.19 -27.17 17.25
C ALA A 173 25.58 -27.72 17.63
N ARG A 174 26.09 -27.38 18.82
CA ARG A 174 27.36 -27.89 19.37
C ARG A 174 27.10 -29.05 20.31
#